data_AF-F5XQZ7-F1
#
_entry.id   AF-F5XQZ7-F1
#
_cell.length_a   1.000
_cell.length_b   1.000
_cell.length_c   1.000
_cell.angle_alpha   90.00
_cell.angle_beta   90.00
_cell.angle_gamma   90.00
#
_symmetry.space_group_name_H-M   'P 1'
#
loop_
_entity.id
_entity.type
_entity.pdbx_description
1 polymer ?
#
loop_
_entity_poly.entity_id
_entity_poly.type
_entity_poly.pdbx_seq_one_letter_code
_entity_poly.pdbx_strand_id
1 'polypeptide(L)' 'MAASIGFRPTLEDERILREAALPGESTSETLRRALRLLDHEHWLSQFRADAEALKDEDLNAEPDAW' A
#
# COMPACT_ATOMS: atom_id res chain seq x y z
N MET A 1 -12.79 9.47 14.08
CA MET A 1 -11.92 10.66 14.28
C MET A 1 -10.49 10.25 14.00
N ALA A 2 -9.68 11.10 13.35
CA ALA A 2 -8.27 10.79 13.13
C ALA A 2 -7.46 11.08 14.40
N ALA A 3 -6.60 10.14 14.80
CA ALA A 3 -5.64 10.37 15.87
C ALA A 3 -4.50 11.28 15.37
N SER A 4 -3.96 12.12 16.25
CA SER A 4 -2.80 12.95 15.93
C SER A 4 -1.52 12.13 16.10
N ILE A 5 -0.65 12.17 15.09
CA ILE A 5 0.69 11.56 15.13
C ILE A 5 1.70 12.67 14.83
N GLY A 6 2.73 12.78 15.67
CA GLY A 6 3.84 13.69 15.44
C GLY A 6 4.78 13.12 14.39
N PHE A 7 5.02 13.86 13.31
CA PHE A 7 6.01 13.53 12.28
C PHE A 7 7.11 14.58 12.28
N ARG A 8 8.37 14.16 12.39
CA ARG A 8 9.55 15.03 12.36
C ARG A 8 10.35 14.71 11.10
N PRO A 9 10.04 15.36 9.96
CA PRO A 9 10.72 15.07 8.71
C PRO A 9 12.21 15.42 8.78
N THR A 10 13.03 14.61 8.14
CA THR A 10 14.38 14.99 7.74
C THR A 10 14.34 15.93 6.53
N LEU A 11 15.47 16.54 6.17
CA LEU A 11 15.57 17.35 4.95
C LEU A 11 15.19 16.57 3.68
N GLU A 12 15.50 15.28 3.66
CA GLU A 12 15.17 14.40 2.54
C GLU A 12 13.66 14.10 2.50
N ASP A 13 13.04 13.83 3.65
CA ASP A 13 11.59 13.65 3.73
C ASP A 13 10.85 14.90 3.25
N GLU A 14 11.34 16.09 3.61
CA GLU A 14 10.76 17.34 3.12
C GLU A 14 10.90 17.51 1.60
N ARG A 15 12.05 17.11 1.03
CA ARG A 15 12.26 17.13 -0.41
C ARG A 15 11.28 16.20 -1.11
N ILE A 16 11.16 14.96 -0.63
CA ILE A 16 10.23 13.96 -1.15
C ILE A 16 8.78 14.46 -1.06
N LEU A 17 8.38 15.01 0.10
CA LEU A 17 7.02 15.54 0.29
C LEU A 17 6.71 16.70 -0.66
N ARG A 18 7.65 17.62 -0.88
CA ARG A 18 7.46 18.74 -1.83
C ARG A 18 7.33 18.26 -3.27
N GLU A 19 8.14 17.30 -3.68
CA GLU A 19 8.10 16.77 -5.06
C GLU A 19 6.88 15.88 -5.30
N ALA A 20 6.44 15.14 -4.28
CA ALA A 20 5.27 14.27 -4.38
C ALA A 20 3.94 15.02 -4.30
N ALA A 21 3.91 16.21 -3.69
CA ALA A 21 2.68 16.97 -3.47
C ALA A 21 2.02 17.41 -4.79
N LEU A 22 0.71 17.22 -4.88
CA LEU A 22 -0.10 17.75 -5.98
C LEU A 22 -0.48 19.22 -5.72
N PRO A 23 -0.82 20.01 -6.77
CA PRO A 23 -1.26 21.39 -6.60
C PRO A 23 -2.45 21.49 -5.63
N GLY A 24 -2.28 22.24 -4.54
CA GLY A 24 -3.30 22.43 -3.51
C GLY A 24 -3.41 21.31 -2.47
N GLU A 25 -2.59 20.26 -2.56
CA GLU A 25 -2.56 19.15 -1.60
C GLU A 25 -1.84 19.58 -0.31
N SER A 26 -2.43 19.28 0.85
CA SER A 26 -1.74 19.47 2.13
C SER A 26 -0.68 18.38 2.35
N THR A 27 0.30 18.65 3.21
CA THR A 27 1.29 17.64 3.62
C THR A 27 0.64 16.39 4.19
N SER A 28 -0.42 16.55 4.99
CA SER A 28 -1.16 15.43 5.59
C SER A 28 -1.93 14.60 4.56
N GLU A 29 -2.35 15.18 3.43
CA GLU A 29 -2.95 14.43 2.33
C GLU A 29 -1.88 13.69 1.53
N THR A 30 -0.76 14.35 1.26
CA THR A 30 0.40 13.73 0.61
C THR A 30 0.90 12.51 1.40
N LEU A 31 1.03 12.66 2.72
CA LEU A 31 1.40 11.56 3.64
C LEU A 31 0.37 10.43 3.64
N ARG A 32 -0.94 10.76 3.65
CA ARG A 32 -1.99 9.74 3.57
C ARG A 32 -1.94 8.96 2.25
N ARG A 33 -1.65 9.64 1.15
CA ARG A 33 -1.48 8.99 -0.16
C ARG A 33 -0.23 8.11 -0.19
N ALA A 34 0.89 8.58 0.37
CA ALA A 34 2.10 7.78 0.50
C ALA A 34 1.86 6.49 1.32
N LEU A 35 1.14 6.59 2.44
CA LEU A 35 0.77 5.42 3.24
C LEU A 35 -0.08 4.40 2.47
N ARG A 36 -1.02 4.86 1.63
CA ARG A 36 -1.83 3.98 0.77
C ARG A 36 -1.01 3.32 -0.34
N LEU A 37 0.02 4.01 -0.85
CA LEU A 37 0.94 3.42 -1.82
C LEU A 37 1.77 2.29 -1.19
N LEU A 38 2.28 2.49 0.03
CA LEU A 38 2.99 1.44 0.79
C LEU A 38 2.11 0.22 1.06
N ASP A 39 0.84 0.43 1.44
CA ASP A 39 -0.13 -0.65 1.65
C ASP A 39 -0.39 -1.44 0.35
N HIS A 40 -0.55 -0.73 -0.77
CA HIS A 40 -0.74 -1.35 -2.09
C HIS A 40 0.48 -2.15 -2.55
N GLU A 41 1.70 -1.66 -2.31
CA GLU A 41 2.94 -2.41 -2.60
C GLU A 41 3.02 -3.70 -1.78
N HIS A 42 2.64 -3.65 -0.50
CA HIS A 42 2.58 -4.84 0.33
C HIS A 42 1.54 -5.84 -0.20
N TRP A 43 0.35 -5.36 -0.55
CA TRP A 43 -0.69 -6.19 -1.15
C TRP A 43 -0.23 -6.86 -2.45
N LEU A 44 0.41 -6.12 -3.36
CA LEU A 44 0.96 -6.68 -4.59
C LEU A 44 2.01 -7.76 -4.35
N SER A 45 2.84 -7.58 -3.32
CA SER A 45 3.84 -8.58 -2.94
C SER A 45 3.17 -9.86 -2.43
N GLN A 46 2.14 -9.75 -1.59
CA GLN A 46 1.39 -10.91 -1.11
C GLN A 46 0.65 -11.60 -2.26
N PHE A 47 -0.07 -10.84 -3.07
CA PHE A 47 -0.80 -11.36 -4.23
C PHE A 47 0.09 -12.20 -5.16
N ARG A 48 1.32 -11.74 -5.43
CA ARG A 48 2.28 -12.49 -6.25
C ARG A 48 2.76 -13.78 -5.56
N ALA A 49 2.99 -13.73 -4.25
CA ALA A 49 3.39 -14.91 -3.49
C ALA A 49 2.27 -15.95 -3.46
N ASP A 50 1.02 -15.52 -3.26
CA ASP A 50 -0.16 -16.38 -3.26
C ASP A 50 -0.37 -17.01 -4.63
N ALA A 51 -0.26 -16.22 -5.71
CA ALA A 51 -0.37 -16.73 -7.07
C ALA A 51 0.68 -17.80 -7.39
N GLU A 52 1.92 -17.63 -6.91
CA GLU A 52 2.97 -18.64 -7.07
C GLU A 52 2.70 -19.89 -6.23
N ALA A 53 2.16 -19.75 -5.03
CA ALA A 53 1.82 -20.86 -4.15
C ALA A 53 0.65 -21.70 -4.69
N LEU A 54 -0.33 -21.06 -5.33
CA LEU A 54 -1.54 -21.69 -5.86
C LEU A 54 -1.41 -22.11 -7.34
N LYS A 55 -0.23 -21.94 -7.96
CA LYS A 55 -0.03 -22.20 -9.40
C LYS A 55 -0.33 -23.64 -9.82
N ASP A 56 -0.14 -24.59 -8.90
CA ASP A 56 -0.32 -26.03 -9.11
C ASP A 56 -1.58 -26.53 -8.38
N GLU A 57 -2.44 -25.61 -7.90
CA GLU A 57 -3.70 -25.96 -7.25
C GLU A 57 -4.67 -26.58 -8.27
N ASP A 58 -5.06 -27.84 -8.02
CA ASP A 58 -6.13 -28.49 -8.79
C ASP A 58 -7.48 -28.14 -8.17
N LEU A 59 -8.13 -27.12 -8.74
CA LEU A 59 -9.47 -26.67 -8.35
C LEU A 59 -10.57 -27.74 -8.53
N ASN A 60 -10.28 -28.84 -9.24
CA ASN A 60 -11.21 -29.96 -9.41
C ASN A 60 -10.96 -31.10 -8.41
N ALA A 61 -9.96 -30.98 -7.53
CA ALA A 61 -9.68 -31.98 -6.50
C ALA A 61 -10.70 -31.96 -5.36
N GLU A 62 -11.42 -30.85 -5.18
CA GLU A 62 -12.55 -30.78 -4.26
C GLU A 62 -13.82 -31.30 -4.95
N PRO A 63 -14.53 -32.27 -4.34
CA PRO A 63 -15.79 -32.75 -4.89
C PRO A 63 -16.81 -31.62 -4.88
N ASP A 64 -17.46 -31.42 -6.03
CA ASP A 64 -18.46 -30.39 -6.19
C ASP A 64 -19.60 -30.58 -5.18
N ALA A 65 -19.80 -29.60 -4.30
CA ALA A 65 -20.68 -29.71 -3.14
C ALA A 65 -22.13 -29.28 -3.44
N TRP A 66 -22.56 -29.27 -4.71
CA TRP A 66 -23.92 -28.91 -5.14
C TRP A 66 -24.67 -30.07 -5.80
#